data_AF-A0A849FMV7-F1
#
_entry.id   AF-A0A849FMV7-F1
#
_cell.length_a   1.000
_cell.length_b   1.000
_cell.length_c   1.000
_cell.angle_alpha   90.00
_cell.angle_beta   90.00
_cell.angle_gamma   90.00
#
_symmetry.space_group_name_H-M   'P 1'
#
loop_
_entity.id
_entity.type
_entity.pdbx_description
1 polymer ?
#
loop_
_entity_poly.entity_id
_entity_poly.type
_entity_poly.pdbx_seq_one_letter_code
_entity_poly.pdbx_strand_id
1 'polypeptide(L)' 'MNNLVNLTIDGKSIQAEAGKNLVDVAKAHGVYIPTLCYFR' A
#
# COMPACT_ATOMS: atom_id res chain seq x y z
N MET A 1 -4.77 -14.19 11.62
CA MET A 1 -4.85 -13.00 12.50
C MET A 1 -4.59 -11.78 11.62
N ASN A 2 -5.61 -10.98 11.34
CA ASN A 2 -5.49 -9.80 10.48
C ASN A 2 -4.80 -8.68 11.26
N ASN A 3 -3.48 -8.64 11.20
CA ASN A 3 -2.70 -7.61 11.89
C ASN A 3 -2.71 -6.34 11.02
N LEU A 4 -3.64 -5.43 11.25
CA LEU A 4 -3.71 -4.17 10.52
C LEU A 4 -2.59 -3.23 10.99
N VAL A 5 -1.82 -2.69 10.05
CA VAL A 5 -0.76 -1.72 10.27
C VAL A 5 -1.17 -0.36 9.73
N ASN A 6 -0.84 0.69 10.49
CA ASN A 6 -1.02 2.07 10.06
C ASN A 6 0.23 2.52 9.28
N LEU A 7 0.03 2.99 8.06
CA LEU A 7 1.07 3.44 7.14
C LEU A 7 0.71 4.87 6.69
N THR A 8 1.71 5.71 6.45
CA THR A 8 1.48 7.04 5.87
C THR A 8 2.11 7.08 4.48
N ILE A 9 1.31 7.30 3.44
CA ILE A 9 1.77 7.41 2.04
C ILE A 9 1.38 8.80 1.53
N ASP A 10 2.35 9.61 1.11
CA ASP A 10 2.13 10.99 0.64
C ASP A 10 1.28 11.86 1.59
N GLY A 11 1.47 11.70 2.90
CA GLY A 11 0.70 12.42 3.93
C GLY A 11 -0.71 11.88 4.19
N LYS A 12 -1.13 10.81 3.51
CA LYS A 12 -2.40 10.11 3.79
C LYS A 12 -2.17 8.94 4.76
N SER A 13 -2.92 8.93 5.86
CA SER A 13 -2.95 7.81 6.80
C SER A 13 -3.79 6.67 6.22
N ILE A 14 -3.17 5.52 6.03
CA ILE A 14 -3.75 4.33 5.41
C ILE A 14 -3.61 3.14 6.37
N GLN A 15 -4.63 2.28 6.43
CA GLN A 15 -4.60 1.02 7.16
C GLN A 15 -4.53 -0.14 6.17
N ALA A 16 -3.55 -1.01 6.35
CA ALA A 16 -3.39 -2.21 5.52
C ALA A 16 -3.04 -3.43 6.35
N GLU A 17 -3.31 -4.62 5.83
CA GLU A 17 -2.92 -5.86 6.50
C GLU A 17 -1.40 -6.04 6.45
N ALA A 18 -0.81 -6.44 7.58
CA ALA A 18 0.61 -6.76 7.66
C ALA A 18 0.96 -7.85 6.64
N GLY A 19 1.99 -7.60 5.84
CA GLY A 19 2.42 -8.49 4.75
C GLY A 19 1.79 -8.19 3.38
N LYS A 20 0.83 -7.26 3.28
CA LYS A 20 0.39 -6.73 1.98
C LYS A 20 1.53 -5.95 1.30
N ASN A 21 1.55 -6.02 -0.03
CA ASN A 21 2.49 -5.22 -0.83
C ASN A 21 2.07 -3.74 -0.80
N LEU A 22 3.04 -2.86 -0.54
CA LEU A 22 2.83 -1.42 -0.50
C LEU A 22 2.26 -0.85 -1.81
N VAL A 23 2.68 -1.38 -2.96
CA VAL A 23 2.22 -0.92 -4.28
C VAL A 23 0.73 -1.22 -4.46
N ASP A 24 0.27 -2.39 -4.05
CA ASP A 24 -1.15 -2.77 -4.12
C ASP A 24 -2.00 -1.92 -3.17
N VAL A 25 -1.48 -1.67 -1.95
CA VAL A 25 -2.14 -0.81 -0.96
C VAL A 25 -2.23 0.62 -1.49
N ALA A 26 -1.12 1.18 -1.98
CA ALA A 26 -1.08 2.51 -2.56
C ALA A 26 -2.09 2.65 -3.72
N LYS A 27 -2.11 1.67 -4.64
CA LYS A 27 -3.04 1.64 -5.79
C LYS A 27 -4.49 1.61 -5.34
N ALA A 28 -4.83 0.80 -4.32
CA ALA A 28 -6.19 0.74 -3.75
C ALA A 28 -6.64 2.07 -3.11
N HIS A 29 -5.69 2.87 -2.63
CA HIS A 29 -5.94 4.18 -2.02
C HIS A 29 -5.69 5.36 -2.99
N GLY A 30 -5.60 5.09 -4.29
CA GLY A 30 -5.48 6.10 -5.35
C GLY A 30 -4.09 6.72 -5.48
N VAL A 31 -3.06 6.10 -4.92
CA VAL A 31 -1.65 6.48 -5.07
C VAL A 31 -0.99 5.53 -6.07
N TYR A 32 -0.63 6.04 -7.24
CA TYR A 32 0.06 5.24 -8.25
C TYR A 32 1.57 5.31 -8.06
N ILE A 33 2.17 4.19 -7.65
CA ILE A 33 3.62 4.05 -7.57
C ILE A 33 4.09 3.41 -8.89
N PRO A 34 4.83 4.12 -9.75
CA PRO A 34 5.35 3.55 -10.98
C PRO A 34 6.38 2.48 -10.64
N THR A 35 6.22 1.31 -11.23
CA THR A 35 7.13 0.18 -11.03
C THR A 35 7.61 -0.33 -12.38
N LEU A 36 8.92 -0.62 -12.47
CA LEU A 36 9.55 -1.07 -13.71
C LEU A 36 9.53 -2.59 -13.85
N CYS A 37 9.75 -3.31 -12.74
CA CYS A 37 9.86 -4.77 -12.73
C CYS A 37 8.66 -5.46 -12.05
N TYR A 38 7.81 -4.70 -11.36
CA TYR A 38 6.64 -5.21 -10.66
C TYR A 38 5.41 -5.06 -11.54
N PHE A 39 5.23 -6.02 -12.46
CA PHE A 39 4.08 -6.09 -13.34
C PHE A 39 2.95 -6.83 -12.61
N ARG A 40 2.01 -6.09 -11.99
CA ARG A 40 0.80 -6.68 -11.39
C ARG A 40 -0.47 -5.94 -11.80
#